data_AF-A0A7C4V8Q9-F1
#
_entry.id   AF-A0A7C4V8Q9-F1
#
_cell.length_a   1.000
_cell.length_b   1.000
_cell.length_c   1.000
_cell.angle_alpha   90.00
_cell.angle_beta   90.00
_cell.angle_gamma   90.00
#
_symmetry.space_group_name_H-M   'P 1'
#
loop_
_entity.id
_entity.type
_entity.pdbx_description
1 polymer ?
#
loop_
_entity_poly.entity_id
_entity_poly.type
_entity_poly.pdbx_seq_one_letter_code
_entity_poly.pdbx_strand_id
1 'polypeptide(L)'
;MLDADDYLLRAEAEGFFEGRPTLVSVLPDQTVSAVVKIPAKGENLALKAKVSASTEDANAEATKAIDRDTNTYWGSSGEEEGYEAGRVMNAWIQFDWTAPVTFNRVIILEFGDRSREIQIQAWDDNKKDWVEVGSDVSPGGGADVDILHTIDLKAPATTKSMRIFVPTGANPPRFREVEVYNFVLPAEEEVAVVKGDLNGDGKVGIPDATLALRIAVGLQQATPEQLKAGDLNGNGKIEIAEVTQVLRAAVGLGKL
;
A
#
# COMPACT_ATOMS: atom_id res chain seq x y z
N MET A 1 -33.59 -5.20 -2.23
CA MET A 1 -33.21 -4.11 -3.14
C MET A 1 -32.68 -3.00 -2.28
N LEU A 2 -31.36 -2.86 -2.23
CA LEU A 2 -30.66 -1.69 -1.70
C LEU A 2 -30.25 -0.87 -2.93
N ASP A 3 -30.52 0.43 -2.88
CA ASP A 3 -30.46 1.34 -4.03
C ASP A 3 -29.01 1.71 -4.39
N ALA A 4 -28.78 2.04 -5.65
CA ALA A 4 -27.45 2.20 -6.26
C ALA A 4 -26.72 3.51 -5.87
N ASP A 5 -27.19 4.23 -4.85
CA ASP A 5 -26.74 5.60 -4.53
C ASP A 5 -25.78 5.70 -3.32
N ASP A 6 -25.41 4.60 -2.66
CA ASP A 6 -24.69 4.66 -1.37
C ASP A 6 -23.14 4.60 -1.44
N TYR A 7 -22.53 4.73 -2.61
CA TYR A 7 -21.06 4.79 -2.70
C TYR A 7 -20.57 5.87 -3.66
N LEU A 8 -20.29 7.05 -3.11
CA LEU A 8 -19.40 8.02 -3.73
C LEU A 8 -18.09 8.07 -2.93
N LEU A 9 -17.16 7.18 -3.27
CA LEU A 9 -15.78 7.26 -2.80
C LEU A 9 -15.09 8.44 -3.51
N ARG A 10 -15.14 9.62 -2.90
CA ARG A 10 -14.23 10.74 -3.23
C ARG A 10 -13.01 10.66 -2.31
N ALA A 11 -11.92 10.14 -2.85
CA ALA A 11 -10.59 10.35 -2.27
C ALA A 11 -10.02 11.62 -2.92
N GLU A 12 -10.11 12.75 -2.23
CA GLU A 12 -9.39 13.98 -2.62
C GLU A 12 -8.01 13.93 -1.95
N ALA A 13 -6.99 14.26 -2.73
CA ALA A 13 -5.61 13.86 -2.54
C ALA A 13 -4.72 15.09 -2.73
N GLU A 14 -3.99 15.50 -1.69
CA GLU A 14 -2.89 16.48 -1.85
C GLU A 14 -1.56 15.73 -2.03
N GLY A 15 -0.98 15.87 -3.22
CA GLY A 15 0.18 15.18 -3.78
C GLY A 15 0.13 15.35 -5.30
N PHE A 16 1.26 15.36 -6.04
CA PHE A 16 1.27 15.80 -7.44
C PHE A 16 0.43 14.92 -8.39
N PHE A 17 -0.01 13.75 -7.96
CA PHE A 17 -1.01 12.92 -8.64
C PHE A 17 -2.44 13.31 -8.27
N GLU A 18 -2.83 14.56 -8.53
CA GLU A 18 -4.24 14.98 -8.47
C GLU A 18 -5.06 14.23 -9.54
N GLY A 19 -6.17 13.60 -9.13
CA GLY A 19 -7.30 13.31 -10.03
C GLY A 19 -7.33 11.97 -10.80
N ARG A 20 -6.45 10.99 -10.54
CA ARG A 20 -6.64 9.63 -11.08
C ARG A 20 -7.45 8.76 -10.10
N PRO A 21 -8.75 8.50 -10.36
CA PRO A 21 -9.55 7.65 -9.49
C PRO A 21 -9.04 6.20 -9.53
N THR A 22 -8.79 5.60 -8.37
CA THR A 22 -8.69 4.14 -8.26
C THR A 22 -10.10 3.57 -8.37
N LEU A 23 -10.42 2.95 -9.51
CA LEU A 23 -11.70 2.26 -9.70
C LEU A 23 -11.70 0.96 -8.91
N VAL A 24 -12.56 0.88 -7.89
CA VAL A 24 -12.90 -0.38 -7.22
C VAL A 24 -14.25 -0.82 -7.75
N SER A 25 -14.29 -1.92 -8.50
CA SER A 25 -15.55 -2.55 -8.92
C SER A 25 -16.00 -3.52 -7.84
N VAL A 26 -17.20 -3.31 -7.29
CA VAL A 26 -17.82 -4.18 -6.28
C VAL A 26 -19.06 -4.82 -6.90
N LEU A 27 -19.12 -6.16 -6.91
CA LEU A 27 -20.31 -6.90 -7.35
C LEU A 27 -21.37 -6.95 -6.22
N PRO A 28 -22.67 -7.02 -6.56
CA PRO A 28 -23.74 -7.01 -5.58
C PRO A 28 -23.83 -8.36 -4.83
N ASP A 29 -23.12 -8.44 -3.70
CA ASP A 29 -22.99 -9.55 -2.72
C ASP A 29 -21.55 -9.76 -2.22
N GLN A 30 -20.58 -8.95 -2.68
CA GLN A 30 -19.20 -9.00 -2.21
C GLN A 30 -18.91 -7.95 -1.12
N THR A 31 -18.33 -8.40 -0.01
CA THR A 31 -17.60 -7.51 0.89
C THR A 31 -16.22 -7.26 0.30
N VAL A 32 -15.99 -6.05 -0.23
CA VAL A 32 -14.67 -5.63 -0.70
C VAL A 32 -14.04 -4.73 0.36
N SER A 33 -12.93 -5.17 0.93
CA SER A 33 -12.06 -4.28 1.70
C SER A 33 -11.22 -3.48 0.70
N ALA A 34 -11.63 -2.24 0.44
CA ALA A 34 -10.82 -1.30 -0.32
C ALA A 34 -9.97 -0.49 0.65
N VAL A 35 -8.67 -0.77 0.71
CA VAL A 35 -7.73 0.11 1.39
C VAL A 35 -7.52 1.32 0.49
N VAL A 36 -8.25 2.41 0.76
CA VAL A 36 -7.96 3.72 0.17
C VAL A 36 -6.64 4.19 0.77
N LYS A 37 -5.55 3.96 0.05
CA LYS A 37 -4.25 4.51 0.39
C LYS A 37 -4.27 6.00 0.02
N ILE A 38 -4.69 6.83 0.97
CA ILE A 38 -4.63 8.28 0.87
C ILE A 38 -3.19 8.68 0.48
N PRO A 39 -2.98 9.60 -0.48
CA PRO A 39 -1.65 10.07 -0.81
C PRO A 39 -1.02 10.83 0.36
N ALA A 40 0.30 10.90 0.27
CA ALA A 40 1.20 11.23 1.35
C ALA A 40 0.89 12.57 2.03
N LYS A 41 0.53 12.51 3.32
CA LYS A 41 0.92 13.57 4.24
C LYS A 41 2.41 13.41 4.52
N GLY A 42 3.24 14.00 3.68
CA GLY A 42 4.70 13.92 3.80
C GLY A 42 5.40 14.61 2.64
N GLU A 43 6.60 15.11 2.88
CA GLU A 43 7.43 15.69 1.83
C GLU A 43 7.91 14.58 0.86
N ASN A 44 7.78 14.80 -0.46
CA ASN A 44 8.37 13.90 -1.45
C ASN A 44 9.90 13.99 -1.35
N LEU A 45 10.50 12.94 -0.78
CA LEU A 45 11.94 12.84 -0.52
C LEU A 45 12.76 12.74 -1.81
N ALA A 46 12.16 12.27 -2.91
CA ALA A 46 12.84 12.14 -4.20
C ALA A 46 13.38 13.48 -4.72
N LEU A 47 12.66 14.58 -4.44
CA LEU A 47 13.03 15.94 -4.84
C LEU A 47 14.31 16.47 -4.18
N LYS A 48 14.76 15.81 -3.11
CA LYS A 48 16.00 16.13 -2.40
C LYS A 48 17.17 15.24 -2.80
N ALA A 49 16.93 14.24 -3.64
CA ALA A 49 17.95 13.32 -4.09
C ALA A 49 18.75 13.92 -5.25
N LYS A 50 20.03 13.57 -5.32
CA LYS A 50 20.77 13.57 -6.57
C LYS A 50 20.38 12.30 -7.32
N VAL A 51 19.95 12.44 -8.58
CA VAL A 51 19.48 11.31 -9.38
C VAL A 51 20.52 10.93 -10.44
N SER A 52 20.68 9.63 -10.67
CA SER A 52 21.50 9.06 -11.75
C SER A 52 20.84 7.78 -12.28
N ALA A 53 21.28 7.27 -13.42
CA ALA A 53 20.71 6.07 -14.02
C ALA A 53 21.76 5.17 -14.66
N SER A 54 21.39 3.93 -14.95
CA SER A 54 22.22 2.97 -15.70
C SER A 54 22.58 3.49 -17.08
N THR A 55 21.60 4.08 -17.75
CA THR A 55 21.64 4.66 -19.09
C THR A 55 20.54 5.73 -19.19
N GLU A 56 20.67 6.63 -20.16
CA GLU A 56 19.68 7.67 -20.43
C GLU A 56 19.71 8.06 -21.91
N ASP A 57 18.53 8.20 -22.51
CA ASP A 57 18.38 8.74 -23.86
C ASP A 57 18.50 10.27 -23.86
N ALA A 58 18.84 10.84 -25.01
CA ALA A 58 18.91 12.29 -25.18
C ALA A 58 17.55 12.95 -24.86
N ASN A 59 17.54 13.96 -23.98
CA ASN A 59 16.34 14.63 -23.45
C ASN A 59 15.43 13.76 -22.56
N ALA A 60 15.93 12.62 -22.08
CA ALA A 60 15.26 11.74 -21.13
C ALA A 60 16.17 11.43 -19.94
N GLU A 61 16.86 12.46 -19.43
CA GLU A 61 17.84 12.34 -18.36
C GLU A 61 17.20 11.92 -17.04
N ALA A 62 17.98 11.28 -16.16
CA ALA A 62 17.47 10.74 -14.89
C ALA A 62 16.71 11.77 -14.02
N THR A 63 17.10 13.06 -14.07
CA THR A 63 16.45 14.13 -13.32
C THR A 63 15.01 14.40 -13.74
N LYS A 64 14.61 13.98 -14.95
CA LYS A 64 13.24 14.11 -15.47
C LYS A 64 12.22 13.26 -14.73
N ALA A 65 12.67 12.27 -13.95
CA ALA A 65 11.77 11.48 -13.11
C ALA A 65 11.36 12.20 -11.81
N ILE A 66 11.89 13.38 -11.50
CA ILE A 66 11.60 14.11 -10.26
C ILE A 66 11.42 15.61 -10.49
N ASP A 67 11.14 16.03 -11.73
CA ASP A 67 11.00 17.44 -12.07
C ASP A 67 9.57 17.96 -11.90
N ARG A 68 8.65 17.10 -11.45
CA ARG A 68 7.21 17.41 -11.32
C ARG A 68 6.61 17.83 -12.65
N ASP A 69 7.06 17.24 -13.76
CA ASP A 69 6.41 17.37 -15.05
C ASP A 69 6.12 15.98 -15.62
N THR A 70 4.86 15.56 -15.51
CA THR A 70 4.42 14.26 -16.03
C THR A 70 4.51 14.16 -17.55
N ASN A 71 4.83 15.23 -18.28
CA ASN A 71 5.04 15.17 -19.73
C ASN A 71 6.48 14.76 -20.09
N THR A 72 7.43 14.98 -19.20
CA THR A 72 8.81 14.49 -19.35
C THR A 72 8.98 13.13 -18.68
N TYR A 73 10.12 12.47 -18.91
CA TYR A 73 10.45 11.19 -18.30
C TYR A 73 11.96 10.96 -18.29
N TRP A 74 12.44 10.22 -17.30
CA TRP A 74 13.68 9.46 -17.48
C TRP A 74 13.41 8.27 -18.40
N GLY A 75 14.29 8.02 -19.37
CA GLY A 75 14.18 6.86 -20.27
C GLY A 75 15.49 6.11 -20.35
N SER A 76 15.47 4.84 -19.96
CA SER A 76 16.61 3.95 -20.17
C SER A 76 16.86 3.75 -21.66
N SER A 77 18.11 3.88 -22.09
CA SER A 77 18.49 3.56 -23.47
C SER A 77 18.32 2.07 -23.76
N GLY A 78 17.95 1.75 -24.99
CA GLY A 78 17.84 0.39 -25.50
C GLY A 78 16.99 0.32 -26.77
N GLU A 79 17.07 -0.80 -27.48
CA GLU A 79 16.27 -1.02 -28.68
C GLU A 79 14.80 -1.32 -28.34
N GLU A 80 13.89 -0.73 -29.10
CA GLU A 80 12.43 -0.94 -29.01
C GLU A 80 11.96 -1.93 -30.09
N GLU A 81 12.51 -3.14 -30.12
CA GLU A 81 12.15 -4.12 -31.16
C GLU A 81 10.96 -4.98 -30.74
N GLY A 82 9.72 -4.52 -30.97
CA GLY A 82 8.54 -5.34 -30.72
C GLY A 82 8.28 -5.68 -29.25
N TYR A 83 7.07 -6.14 -28.96
CA TYR A 83 6.64 -6.43 -27.58
C TYR A 83 6.91 -7.88 -27.25
N GLU A 84 8.05 -8.16 -26.61
CA GLU A 84 8.34 -9.47 -26.03
C GLU A 84 8.33 -9.35 -24.50
N ALA A 85 7.39 -10.01 -23.84
CA ALA A 85 7.34 -10.01 -22.39
C ALA A 85 8.59 -10.68 -21.80
N GLY A 86 9.27 -9.98 -20.89
CA GLY A 86 10.30 -10.58 -20.02
C GLY A 86 11.74 -10.54 -20.54
N ARG A 87 12.06 -9.59 -21.42
CA ARG A 87 13.45 -9.32 -21.81
C ARG A 87 14.27 -8.84 -20.63
N VAL A 88 15.53 -9.26 -20.56
CA VAL A 88 16.48 -8.77 -19.55
C VAL A 88 16.84 -7.32 -19.86
N MET A 89 16.51 -6.42 -18.95
CA MET A 89 16.77 -4.98 -19.04
C MET A 89 17.96 -4.60 -18.16
N ASN A 90 17.95 -5.05 -16.90
CA ASN A 90 18.89 -4.61 -15.85
C ASN A 90 19.03 -3.07 -15.75
N ALA A 91 17.97 -2.35 -16.09
CA ALA A 91 17.95 -0.89 -16.04
C ALA A 91 17.72 -0.43 -14.60
N TRP A 92 18.32 0.69 -14.23
CA TRP A 92 18.06 1.30 -12.93
C TRP A 92 18.11 2.82 -12.97
N ILE A 93 17.36 3.42 -12.05
CA ILE A 93 17.47 4.83 -11.68
C ILE A 93 17.72 4.89 -10.16
N GLN A 94 18.72 5.67 -9.77
CA GLN A 94 19.25 5.76 -8.41
C GLN A 94 19.05 7.16 -7.84
N PHE A 95 18.72 7.21 -6.55
CA PHE A 95 18.45 8.39 -5.75
C PHE A 95 19.42 8.41 -4.58
N ASP A 96 20.30 9.40 -4.56
CA ASP A 96 21.31 9.59 -3.52
C ASP A 96 21.02 10.84 -2.69
N TRP A 97 20.94 10.68 -1.38
CA TRP A 97 20.77 11.76 -0.43
C TRP A 97 22.07 12.07 0.30
N THR A 98 22.25 13.33 0.71
CA THR A 98 23.43 13.76 1.48
C THR A 98 23.46 13.19 2.90
N ALA A 99 22.28 12.86 3.45
CA ALA A 99 22.09 12.20 4.73
C ALA A 99 21.09 11.04 4.59
N PRO A 100 21.11 10.03 5.48
CA PRO A 100 20.16 8.93 5.41
C PRO A 100 18.73 9.44 5.55
N VAL A 101 17.84 8.95 4.69
CA VAL A 101 16.39 9.19 4.76
C VAL A 101 15.69 7.89 5.12
N THR A 102 14.59 8.00 5.86
CA THR A 102 13.67 6.88 6.09
C THR A 102 12.48 7.00 5.14
N PHE A 103 12.07 5.91 4.51
CA PHE A 103 10.90 5.86 3.63
C PHE A 103 10.25 4.48 3.68
N ASN A 104 8.98 4.40 3.28
CA ASN A 104 8.22 3.15 3.25
C ASN A 104 7.24 3.05 2.07
N ARG A 105 7.17 4.06 1.19
CA ARG A 105 6.43 3.98 -0.07
C ARG A 105 7.19 4.66 -1.20
N VAL A 106 7.14 4.04 -2.37
CA VAL A 106 7.58 4.61 -3.64
C VAL A 106 6.42 4.59 -4.63
N ILE A 107 6.17 5.69 -5.30
CA ILE A 107 5.16 5.82 -6.34
C ILE A 107 5.87 6.12 -7.66
N ILE A 108 5.50 5.44 -8.73
CA ILE A 108 6.14 5.58 -10.04
C ILE A 108 5.03 5.73 -11.09
N LEU A 109 5.09 6.81 -11.87
CA LEU A 109 4.32 6.94 -13.10
C LEU A 109 5.18 6.44 -14.26
N GLU A 110 4.91 5.22 -14.72
CA GLU A 110 5.56 4.66 -15.91
C GLU A 110 4.82 5.09 -17.19
N PHE A 111 5.57 5.49 -18.21
CA PHE A 111 5.02 5.70 -19.55
C PHE A 111 4.83 4.37 -20.25
N GLY A 112 3.58 4.02 -20.54
CA GLY A 112 3.23 2.74 -21.16
C GLY A 112 3.51 1.53 -20.25
N ASP A 113 3.02 0.37 -20.66
CA ASP A 113 3.30 -0.89 -19.98
C ASP A 113 4.63 -1.48 -20.45
N ARG A 114 5.73 -1.01 -19.87
CA ARG A 114 7.10 -1.31 -20.35
C ARG A 114 7.85 -2.24 -19.41
N SER A 115 7.74 -2.06 -18.10
CA SER A 115 8.39 -2.92 -17.12
C SER A 115 7.57 -4.20 -16.87
N ARG A 116 8.23 -5.29 -16.47
CA ARG A 116 7.55 -6.52 -16.00
C ARG A 116 7.73 -6.73 -14.52
N GLU A 117 8.90 -6.39 -14.04
CA GLU A 117 9.23 -6.42 -12.63
C GLU A 117 9.90 -5.10 -12.28
N ILE A 118 9.45 -4.50 -11.20
CA ILE A 118 10.03 -3.29 -10.63
C ILE A 118 10.42 -3.62 -9.20
N GLN A 119 11.69 -3.46 -8.88
CA GLN A 119 12.22 -3.64 -7.53
C GLN A 119 12.64 -2.31 -6.94
N ILE A 120 12.17 -2.00 -5.74
CA ILE A 120 12.75 -0.95 -4.91
C ILE A 120 13.87 -1.57 -4.11
N GLN A 121 15.09 -1.09 -4.34
CA GLN A 121 16.28 -1.57 -3.65
C GLN A 121 16.90 -0.45 -2.82
N ALA A 122 17.34 -0.78 -1.61
CA ALA A 122 18.09 0.11 -0.73
C ALA A 122 19.53 -0.41 -0.59
N TRP A 123 20.51 0.50 -0.55
CA TRP A 123 21.88 0.12 -0.26
C TRP A 123 22.01 -0.29 1.21
N ASP A 124 22.54 -1.49 1.45
CA ASP A 124 22.85 -2.03 2.78
C ASP A 124 24.36 -1.91 3.03
N ASP A 125 24.73 -1.02 3.94
CA ASP A 125 26.14 -0.77 4.27
C ASP A 125 26.84 -1.94 4.95
N ASN A 126 26.12 -2.86 5.58
CA ASN A 126 26.72 -4.03 6.21
C ASN A 126 27.02 -5.10 5.16
N LYS A 127 26.09 -5.30 4.23
CA LYS A 127 26.24 -6.29 3.14
C LYS A 127 27.11 -5.79 2.00
N LYS A 128 27.29 -4.46 1.89
CA LYS A 128 27.93 -3.81 0.73
C LYS A 128 27.24 -4.18 -0.58
N ASP A 129 25.92 -4.27 -0.53
CA ASP A 129 25.10 -4.70 -1.64
C ASP A 129 23.72 -4.03 -1.61
N TRP A 130 23.04 -4.06 -2.76
CA TRP A 130 21.67 -3.65 -2.91
C TRP A 130 20.72 -4.72 -2.39
N VAL A 131 19.75 -4.34 -1.57
CA VAL A 131 18.74 -5.25 -1.02
C VAL A 131 17.36 -4.81 -1.46
N GLU A 132 16.56 -5.73 -1.99
CA GLU A 132 15.16 -5.47 -2.32
C GLU A 132 14.32 -5.25 -1.06
N VAL A 133 13.71 -4.07 -0.98
CA VAL A 133 12.86 -3.63 0.14
C VAL A 133 11.38 -3.55 -0.24
N GLY A 134 11.06 -3.57 -1.54
CA GLY A 134 9.70 -3.63 -2.08
C GLY A 134 9.73 -3.95 -3.57
N SER A 135 8.60 -4.37 -4.13
CA SER A 135 8.49 -4.68 -5.56
C SER A 135 7.07 -4.55 -6.08
N ASP A 136 6.95 -4.46 -7.41
CA ASP A 136 5.70 -4.56 -8.16
C ASP A 136 5.91 -5.38 -9.43
N VAL A 137 4.82 -5.92 -9.95
CA VAL A 137 4.78 -6.62 -11.23
C VAL A 137 3.73 -5.96 -12.09
N SER A 138 4.13 -5.48 -13.26
CA SER A 138 3.17 -4.89 -14.19
C SER A 138 2.22 -5.97 -14.71
N PRO A 139 0.90 -5.71 -14.78
CA PRO A 139 -0.10 -6.72 -15.16
C PRO A 139 0.08 -7.26 -16.59
N GLY A 140 0.79 -6.55 -17.47
CA GLY A 140 0.92 -6.94 -18.88
C GLY A 140 -0.39 -6.72 -19.64
N GLY A 141 -0.44 -5.75 -20.56
CA GLY A 141 -1.70 -5.35 -21.18
C GLY A 141 -1.62 -4.45 -22.42
N GLY A 142 -0.46 -3.89 -22.76
CA GLY A 142 -0.26 -3.14 -24.01
C GLY A 142 0.48 -1.82 -23.83
N ALA A 143 1.30 -1.47 -24.81
CA ALA A 143 2.38 -0.48 -24.72
C ALA A 143 1.95 0.99 -24.46
N ASP A 144 0.67 1.33 -24.52
CA ASP A 144 0.21 2.73 -24.64
C ASP A 144 -0.58 3.28 -23.44
N VAL A 145 -0.67 2.56 -22.32
CA VAL A 145 -1.32 3.07 -21.10
C VAL A 145 -0.28 3.34 -20.03
N ASP A 146 -0.21 4.57 -19.55
CA ASP A 146 0.62 4.93 -18.39
C ASP A 146 0.17 4.13 -17.15
N ILE A 147 1.13 3.53 -16.46
CA ILE A 147 0.88 2.75 -15.25
C ILE A 147 1.34 3.53 -14.03
N LEU A 148 0.48 3.59 -13.01
CA LEU A 148 0.82 4.13 -11.71
C LEU A 148 1.15 2.98 -10.75
N HIS A 149 2.43 2.76 -10.49
CA HIS A 149 2.89 1.81 -9.50
C HIS A 149 2.87 2.45 -8.12
N THR A 150 2.27 1.77 -7.15
CA THR A 150 2.29 2.19 -5.74
C THR A 150 2.88 1.07 -4.90
N ILE A 151 4.16 1.22 -4.56
CA ILE A 151 4.96 0.18 -3.93
C ILE A 151 5.14 0.51 -2.45
N ASP A 152 4.47 -0.26 -1.59
CA ASP A 152 4.75 -0.26 -0.15
C ASP A 152 5.93 -1.20 0.14
N LEU A 153 6.86 -0.72 0.97
CA LEU A 153 8.00 -1.52 1.39
C LEU A 153 7.57 -2.58 2.41
N LYS A 154 8.31 -3.70 2.46
CA LYS A 154 8.14 -4.77 3.45
C LYS A 154 8.32 -4.28 4.90
N ALA A 155 9.17 -3.28 5.08
CA ALA A 155 9.37 -2.51 6.30
C ALA A 155 10.01 -1.16 5.93
N PRO A 156 9.90 -0.10 6.76
CA PRO A 156 10.57 1.16 6.50
C PRO A 156 12.08 0.98 6.30
N ALA A 157 12.62 1.51 5.22
CA ALA A 157 14.06 1.47 4.91
C ALA A 157 14.70 2.80 5.31
N THR A 158 15.90 2.75 5.89
CA THR A 158 16.73 3.93 6.18
C THR A 158 18.08 3.81 5.50
N THR A 159 18.35 4.68 4.52
CA THR A 159 19.57 4.60 3.70
C THR A 159 19.91 5.96 3.07
N LYS A 160 21.14 6.11 2.59
CA LYS A 160 21.56 7.25 1.75
C LYS A 160 21.30 7.02 0.26
N SER A 161 21.07 5.77 -0.15
CA SER A 161 20.98 5.42 -1.57
C SER A 161 19.87 4.40 -1.77
N MET A 162 18.92 4.76 -2.62
CA MET A 162 17.87 3.89 -3.13
C MET A 162 18.03 3.77 -4.64
N ARG A 163 17.67 2.64 -5.23
CA ARG A 163 17.42 2.55 -6.68
C ARG A 163 16.12 1.84 -6.97
N ILE A 164 15.48 2.26 -8.06
CA ILE A 164 14.46 1.48 -8.74
C ILE A 164 15.21 0.62 -9.75
N PHE A 165 15.07 -0.69 -9.66
CA PHE A 165 15.71 -1.66 -10.54
C PHE A 165 14.66 -2.41 -11.34
N VAL A 166 14.82 -2.39 -12.66
CA VAL A 166 13.97 -3.11 -13.62
C VAL A 166 14.81 -4.24 -14.21
N PRO A 167 14.75 -5.46 -13.63
CA PRO A 167 15.47 -6.59 -14.17
C PRO A 167 14.92 -7.02 -15.53
N THR A 168 13.60 -6.98 -15.68
CA THR A 168 12.93 -7.41 -16.92
C THR A 168 11.80 -6.48 -17.36
N GLY A 169 11.60 -6.41 -18.68
CA GLY A 169 10.59 -5.55 -19.31
C GLY A 169 10.19 -6.06 -20.69
N ALA A 170 9.15 -5.47 -21.27
CA ALA A 170 8.86 -5.58 -22.70
C ALA A 170 9.63 -4.55 -23.53
N ASN A 171 9.90 -3.38 -22.96
CA ASN A 171 10.70 -2.31 -23.55
C ASN A 171 11.54 -1.62 -22.45
N PRO A 172 12.57 -0.83 -22.81
CA PRO A 172 13.34 -0.07 -21.83
C PRO A 172 12.44 0.83 -20.98
N PRO A 173 12.56 0.86 -19.64
CA PRO A 173 11.64 1.59 -18.77
C PRO A 173 11.69 3.09 -19.03
N ARG A 174 10.53 3.74 -18.85
CA ARG A 174 10.39 5.20 -18.92
C ARG A 174 9.56 5.70 -17.75
N PHE A 175 10.17 6.43 -16.83
CA PHE A 175 9.49 6.93 -15.63
C PHE A 175 9.26 8.43 -15.75
N ARG A 176 7.99 8.82 -15.85
CA ARG A 176 7.54 10.20 -15.94
C ARG A 176 7.75 10.95 -14.64
N GLU A 177 7.39 10.31 -13.53
CA GLU A 177 7.55 10.87 -12.20
C GLU A 177 7.76 9.75 -11.17
N VAL A 178 8.62 10.01 -10.18
CA VAL A 178 8.91 9.13 -9.06
C VAL A 178 8.78 9.94 -7.78
N GLU A 179 7.97 9.42 -6.87
CA GLU A 179 7.79 9.99 -5.55
C GLU A 179 8.20 9.00 -4.46
N VAL A 180 8.89 9.50 -3.43
CA VAL A 180 9.38 8.70 -2.30
C VAL A 180 8.89 9.31 -1.00
N TYR A 181 8.23 8.50 -0.17
CA TYR A 181 7.57 8.99 1.05
C TYR A 181 7.85 8.11 2.26
N ASN A 182 7.81 8.76 3.42
CA ASN A 182 7.73 8.12 4.72
C ASN A 182 6.34 8.32 5.32
N PHE A 183 5.47 7.34 5.15
CA PHE A 183 4.19 7.31 5.82
C PHE A 183 4.39 6.85 7.26
N VAL A 184 4.34 7.79 8.19
CA VAL A 184 3.94 7.44 9.54
C VAL A 184 2.43 7.29 9.46
N LEU A 185 1.95 6.06 9.22
CA LEU A 185 0.58 5.78 9.61
C LEU A 185 0.51 6.18 11.09
N PRO A 186 -0.48 6.98 11.53
CA PRO A 186 -0.73 7.06 12.95
C PRO A 186 -0.75 5.61 13.41
N ALA A 187 0.02 5.29 14.46
CA ALA A 187 -0.08 3.97 15.07
C ALA A 187 -1.57 3.70 15.13
N GLU A 188 -2.05 2.60 14.53
CA GLU A 188 -3.38 2.12 14.86
C GLU A 188 -3.41 2.26 16.37
N GLU A 189 -4.22 3.18 16.89
CA GLU A 189 -4.44 3.19 18.31
C GLU A 189 -4.90 1.76 18.51
N GLU A 190 -4.07 0.91 19.13
CA GLU A 190 -4.56 -0.31 19.70
C GLU A 190 -5.52 0.21 20.75
N VAL A 191 -6.75 0.47 20.31
CA VAL A 191 -7.87 0.79 21.18
C VAL A 191 -7.86 -0.41 22.09
N ALA A 192 -7.41 -0.20 23.33
CA ALA A 192 -7.14 -1.29 24.23
C ALA A 192 -8.40 -2.13 24.29
N VAL A 193 -8.35 -3.32 23.67
CA VAL A 193 -9.53 -4.14 23.47
C VAL A 193 -9.98 -4.58 24.86
N VAL A 194 -11.06 -3.98 25.35
CA VAL A 194 -11.63 -4.34 26.64
C VAL A 194 -12.30 -5.69 26.47
N LYS A 195 -11.94 -6.67 27.29
CA LYS A 195 -12.59 -7.99 27.24
C LYS A 195 -14.10 -7.83 27.42
N GLY A 196 -14.85 -8.40 26.47
CA GLY A 196 -16.31 -8.32 26.42
C GLY A 196 -16.90 -7.06 25.79
N ASP A 197 -16.09 -6.11 25.34
CA ASP A 197 -16.52 -4.93 24.58
C ASP A 197 -16.39 -5.23 23.07
N LEU A 198 -17.49 -5.67 22.47
CA LEU A 198 -17.53 -6.10 21.06
C LEU A 198 -17.91 -4.96 20.10
N ASN A 199 -18.40 -3.84 20.63
CA ASN A 199 -18.76 -2.65 19.84
C ASN A 199 -17.69 -1.54 19.88
N GLY A 200 -16.71 -1.64 20.78
CA GLY A 200 -15.59 -0.71 20.92
C GLY A 200 -15.93 0.60 21.63
N ASP A 201 -17.02 0.66 22.40
CA ASP A 201 -17.45 1.88 23.11
C ASP A 201 -16.72 2.11 24.45
N GLY A 202 -15.82 1.20 24.82
CA GLY A 202 -15.02 1.21 26.03
C GLY A 202 -15.71 0.59 27.25
N LYS A 203 -16.92 0.03 27.10
CA LYS A 203 -17.70 -0.58 28.19
C LYS A 203 -18.26 -1.92 27.75
N VAL A 204 -18.56 -2.77 28.74
CA VAL A 204 -19.27 -4.04 28.51
C VAL A 204 -20.75 -3.82 28.80
N GLY A 205 -21.59 -3.88 27.77
CA GLY A 205 -23.02 -3.63 27.82
C GLY A 205 -23.88 -4.63 27.05
N ILE A 206 -25.20 -4.42 27.08
CA ILE A 206 -26.16 -5.26 26.34
C ILE A 206 -25.93 -5.26 24.81
N PRO A 207 -25.50 -4.14 24.19
CA PRO A 207 -25.10 -4.17 22.78
C PRO A 207 -24.02 -5.21 22.47
N ASP A 208 -23.02 -5.38 23.35
CA ASP A 208 -21.95 -6.37 23.17
C ASP A 208 -22.44 -7.80 23.26
N ALA A 209 -23.34 -8.08 24.20
CA ALA A 209 -23.98 -9.40 24.31
C ALA A 209 -24.82 -9.71 23.06
N THR A 210 -25.45 -8.70 22.46
CA THR A 210 -26.22 -8.85 21.23
C THR A 210 -25.31 -9.13 20.04
N LEU A 211 -24.17 -8.44 19.94
CA LEU A 211 -23.14 -8.71 18.92
C LEU A 211 -22.53 -10.10 19.08
N ALA A 212 -22.17 -10.49 20.31
CA ALA A 212 -21.64 -11.81 20.61
C ALA A 212 -22.64 -12.90 20.20
N LEU A 213 -23.93 -12.71 20.48
CA LEU A 213 -24.97 -13.67 20.09
C LEU A 213 -25.06 -13.80 18.56
N ARG A 214 -25.09 -12.68 17.83
CA ARG A 214 -25.13 -12.69 16.36
C ARG A 214 -23.94 -13.43 15.76
N ILE A 215 -22.75 -13.27 16.34
CA ILE A 215 -21.55 -13.99 15.92
C ILE A 215 -21.67 -15.48 16.25
N ALA A 216 -22.02 -15.82 17.48
CA ALA A 216 -22.12 -17.22 17.94
C ALA A 216 -23.17 -18.03 17.17
N VAL A 217 -24.25 -17.39 16.71
CA VAL A 217 -25.27 -18.04 15.87
C VAL A 217 -24.99 -17.95 14.36
N GLY A 218 -23.85 -17.39 13.94
CA GLY A 218 -23.43 -17.33 12.54
C GLY A 218 -24.18 -16.29 11.69
N LEU A 219 -24.87 -15.35 12.32
CA LEU A 219 -25.52 -14.22 11.62
C LEU A 219 -24.54 -13.09 11.28
N GLN A 220 -23.31 -13.14 11.81
CA GLN A 220 -22.24 -12.20 11.55
C GLN A 220 -20.89 -12.91 11.69
N GLN A 221 -19.94 -12.63 10.79
CA GLN A 221 -18.56 -13.06 10.96
C GLN A 221 -17.83 -12.09 11.88
N ALA A 222 -17.09 -12.61 12.87
CA ALA A 222 -16.33 -11.78 13.80
C ALA A 222 -15.16 -11.07 13.09
N THR A 223 -14.92 -9.80 13.44
CA THR A 223 -13.67 -9.12 13.10
C THR A 223 -12.53 -9.60 14.02
N PRO A 224 -11.25 -9.38 13.67
CA PRO A 224 -10.13 -9.71 14.55
C PRO A 224 -10.21 -9.03 15.93
N GLU A 225 -10.71 -7.79 15.99
CA GLU A 225 -10.89 -7.03 17.24
C GLU A 225 -12.00 -7.64 18.09
N GLN A 226 -13.11 -8.05 17.46
CA GLN A 226 -14.20 -8.73 18.14
C GLN A 226 -13.78 -10.10 18.66
N LEU A 227 -12.93 -10.83 17.94
CA LEU A 227 -12.33 -12.07 18.46
C LEU A 227 -11.45 -11.77 19.67
N LYS A 228 -10.57 -10.75 19.61
CA LYS A 228 -9.76 -10.35 20.77
C LYS A 228 -10.61 -9.96 21.99
N ALA A 229 -11.76 -9.32 21.80
CA ALA A 229 -12.67 -8.92 22.88
C ALA A 229 -13.55 -10.06 23.39
N GLY A 230 -14.12 -10.85 22.47
CA GLY A 230 -15.22 -11.78 22.75
C GLY A 230 -14.83 -13.25 22.81
N ASP A 231 -13.66 -13.66 22.33
CA ASP A 231 -13.12 -15.01 22.56
C ASP A 231 -12.47 -15.06 23.96
N LEU A 232 -13.31 -15.27 24.97
CA LEU A 232 -12.88 -15.22 26.36
C LEU A 232 -12.08 -16.45 26.79
N ASN A 233 -12.10 -17.52 26.00
CA ASN A 233 -11.43 -18.79 26.32
C ASN A 233 -10.18 -19.06 25.44
N GLY A 234 -9.98 -18.27 24.38
CA GLY A 234 -8.82 -18.32 23.48
C GLY A 234 -8.88 -19.43 22.43
N ASN A 235 -10.05 -19.98 22.11
CA ASN A 235 -10.21 -21.07 21.14
C ASN A 235 -10.36 -20.60 19.68
N GLY A 236 -10.27 -19.30 19.44
CA GLY A 236 -10.40 -18.64 18.14
C GLY A 236 -11.83 -18.39 17.70
N LYS A 237 -12.84 -18.54 18.58
CA LYS A 237 -14.26 -18.38 18.26
C LYS A 237 -15.02 -17.67 19.39
N ILE A 238 -16.14 -17.05 19.04
CA ILE A 238 -17.11 -16.53 20.00
C ILE A 238 -18.30 -17.47 19.96
N GLU A 239 -18.50 -18.25 21.03
CA GLU A 239 -19.57 -19.23 21.12
C GLU A 239 -20.60 -18.82 22.19
N ILE A 240 -21.68 -19.58 22.33
CA ILE A 240 -22.76 -19.28 23.28
C ILE A 240 -22.25 -19.18 24.74
N ALA A 241 -21.16 -19.88 25.06
CA ALA A 241 -20.51 -19.80 26.35
C ALA A 241 -19.99 -18.38 26.63
N GLU A 242 -19.31 -17.76 25.66
CA GLU A 242 -18.79 -16.39 25.75
C GLU A 242 -19.94 -15.37 25.77
N VAL A 243 -20.99 -15.59 24.96
CA VAL A 243 -22.20 -14.74 24.98
C VAL A 243 -22.79 -14.63 26.39
N THR A 244 -22.86 -15.77 27.09
CA THR A 244 -23.39 -15.80 28.46
C THR A 244 -22.51 -15.02 29.43
N GLN A 245 -21.18 -15.11 29.27
CA GLN A 245 -20.23 -14.37 30.10
C GLN A 245 -20.34 -12.86 29.85
N VAL A 246 -20.37 -12.43 28.59
CA VAL A 246 -20.54 -11.03 28.20
C VAL A 246 -21.88 -10.47 28.72
N LEU A 247 -22.99 -11.22 28.54
CA LEU A 247 -24.30 -10.79 29.06
C LEU A 247 -24.28 -10.62 30.58
N ARG A 248 -23.71 -11.57 31.31
CA ARG A 248 -23.59 -11.48 32.78
C ARG A 248 -22.76 -10.28 33.21
N ALA A 249 -21.66 -10.00 32.54
CA ALA A 249 -20.84 -8.83 32.80
C ALA A 249 -21.62 -7.53 32.52
N ALA A 250 -22.33 -7.47 31.39
CA ALA A 250 -23.14 -6.32 30.98
C ALA A 250 -24.27 -5.96 31.95
N VAL A 251 -24.84 -6.95 32.66
CA VAL A 251 -25.87 -6.72 33.68
C VAL A 251 -25.34 -6.68 35.12
N GLY A 252 -24.01 -6.68 35.31
CA GLY A 252 -23.37 -6.63 36.63
C GLY A 252 -23.46 -7.93 37.45
N LEU A 253 -23.73 -9.07 36.80
CA LEU A 253 -23.81 -10.42 37.40
C LEU A 253 -22.53 -11.26 37.20
N GLY A 254 -21.46 -10.68 36.65
CA GLY A 254 -20.20 -11.36 36.35
C GLY A 254 -19.02 -10.38 36.12
N LYS A 255 -17.80 -10.92 36.09
CA LYS A 255 -16.57 -10.20 35.72
C LYS A 255 -15.88 -10.96 34.57
N LEU A 256 -15.09 -10.23 33.78
CA LEU A 256 -14.31 -10.72 32.63
C LEU A 256 -12.82 -10.52 32.85
#